data_AF-I4HWC4-F1
#
_entry.id   AF-I4HWC4-F1
#
_cell.length_a   1.000
_cell.length_b   1.000
_cell.length_c   1.000
_cell.angle_alpha   90.00
_cell.angle_beta   90.00
_cell.angle_gamma   90.00
#
_symmetry.space_group_name_H-M   'P 1'
#
loop_
_entity.id
_entity.type
_entity.pdbx_description
1 polymer ?
#
loop_
_entity_poly.entity_id
_entity_poly.type
_entity_poly.pdbx_seq_one_letter_code
_entity_poly.pdbx_strand_id
1 'polypeptide(L)' 'MPAKDIFHDCVKHALIKDGWTITHDPLRIRLARGKNLFVDLGAERLLAAEKGTEKIAVEIKSFTRPSDMKDLE' A
#
# COMPACT_ATOMS: atom_id res chain seq x y z
N MET A 1 -2.26 -2.48 -14.75
CA MET A 1 -2.36 -2.33 -13.28
C MET A 1 -3.80 -2.63 -12.90
N PRO A 2 -4.05 -3.23 -11.72
CA PRO A 2 -5.42 -3.40 -11.21
C PRO A 2 -6.14 -2.05 -11.09
N ALA A 3 -7.48 -2.07 -11.15
CA ALA A 3 -8.28 -0.88 -10.91
C ALA A 3 -8.09 -0.43 -9.45
N LYS A 4 -8.03 0.88 -9.24
CA LYS A 4 -7.87 1.46 -7.89
C LYS A 4 -9.13 1.24 -7.06
N ASP A 5 -8.93 1.00 -5.77
CA ASP A 5 -10.02 1.01 -4.80
C ASP A 5 -10.62 2.42 -4.66
N ILE A 6 -11.90 2.51 -4.32
CA ILE A 6 -12.62 3.79 -4.18
C ILE A 6 -12.02 4.68 -3.07
N PHE A 7 -11.34 4.10 -2.08
CA PHE A 7 -10.68 4.85 -1.01
C PHE A 7 -9.21 5.17 -1.30
N HIS A 8 -8.70 4.88 -2.50
CA HIS A 8 -7.29 5.08 -2.85
C HIS A 8 -6.75 6.46 -2.47
N ASP A 9 -7.42 7.51 -2.95
CA ASP A 9 -6.98 8.89 -2.70
C ASP A 9 -7.19 9.30 -1.25
N CYS A 10 -8.21 8.76 -0.57
CA CYS A 10 -8.47 9.02 0.85
C CYS A 10 -7.30 8.48 1.70
N VAL A 11 -6.89 7.23 1.49
CA VAL A 11 -5.77 6.60 2.21
C VAL A 11 -4.45 7.29 1.88
N LYS A 12 -4.21 7.62 0.60
CA LYS A 12 -3.02 8.37 0.18
C LYS A 12 -2.90 9.71 0.91
N HIS A 13 -3.98 10.48 0.96
CA HIS A 13 -3.99 11.75 1.67
C HIS A 13 -3.82 11.59 3.18
N ALA A 14 -4.39 10.53 3.78
CA ALA A 14 -4.20 10.24 5.20
C ALA A 14 -2.72 9.96 5.54
N LEU A 15 -2.04 9.14 4.71
CA LEU A 15 -0.61 8.85 4.87
C LEU A 15 0.25 10.12 4.76
N ILE A 16 -0.01 10.97 3.76
CA ILE A 16 0.71 12.25 3.61
C ILE A 16 0.50 13.15 4.83
N LYS A 17 -0.72 13.22 5.37
CA LYS A 17 -1.02 14.00 6.59
C LYS A 17 -0.34 13.44 7.83
N ASP A 18 -0.13 12.13 7.91
CA ASP A 18 0.62 11.46 9.00
C ASP A 18 2.15 11.50 8.81
N GLY A 19 2.62 12.30 7.84
CA GLY A 19 4.05 12.54 7.60
C GLY A 19 4.74 11.49 6.74
N TRP A 20 4.01 10.60 6.06
CA TRP A 20 4.58 9.66 5.10
C TRP A 20 4.78 10.30 3.74
N THR A 21 5.92 9.99 3.11
CA THR A 21 6.20 10.27 1.71
C THR A 21 5.77 9.08 0.87
N ILE A 22 4.84 9.28 -0.07
CA ILE A 22 4.47 8.25 -1.05
C ILE A 22 5.62 8.07 -2.04
N THR A 23 6.14 6.86 -2.15
CA THR A 23 7.27 6.53 -3.06
C THR A 23 6.79 5.85 -4.35
N HIS A 24 5.69 5.11 -4.28
CA HIS A 24 5.13 4.38 -5.42
C HIS A 24 3.59 4.32 -5.33
N ASP A 25 2.92 4.44 -6.47
CA ASP A 25 1.46 4.38 -6.63
C ASP A 25 1.17 3.89 -8.07
N PRO A 26 1.15 2.57 -8.33
CA PRO A 26 1.33 1.45 -7.40
C PRO A 26 2.80 1.04 -7.18
N LEU A 27 3.05 0.34 -6.08
CA LEU A 27 4.31 -0.34 -5.80
C LEU A 27 4.39 -1.66 -6.57
N ARG A 28 5.38 -1.78 -7.46
CA ARG A 28 5.65 -3.02 -8.20
C ARG A 28 6.73 -3.84 -7.51
N ILE A 29 6.38 -5.03 -7.03
CA ILE A 29 7.29 -6.00 -6.42
C ILE A 29 7.57 -7.11 -7.44
N ARG A 30 8.84 -7.29 -7.82
CA ARG A 30 9.26 -8.37 -8.72
C ARG A 30 9.51 -9.64 -7.90
N LEU A 31 8.69 -10.67 -8.11
CA LEU A 31 8.85 -11.98 -7.47
C LEU A 31 9.80 -12.87 -8.27
N ALA A 32 10.26 -13.94 -7.64
CA ALA A 32 11.04 -14.99 -8.29
C ALA A 32 10.28 -15.56 -9.51
N ARG A 33 11.03 -16.01 -10.52
CA ARG A 33 10.50 -16.57 -11.79
C ARG A 33 9.68 -15.58 -12.64
N GLY A 34 9.92 -14.28 -12.50
CA GLY A 34 9.40 -13.26 -13.42
C GLY A 34 7.95 -12.83 -13.19
N LYS A 35 7.31 -13.28 -12.10
CA LYS A 35 5.99 -12.78 -11.70
C LYS A 35 6.10 -11.38 -11.10
N ASN A 36 5.14 -10.50 -11.39
CA ASN A 36 5.02 -9.19 -10.76
C ASN A 36 3.83 -9.21 -9.78
N LEU A 37 4.05 -8.73 -8.56
CA LEU A 37 3.01 -8.38 -7.61
C LEU A 37 2.88 -6.85 -7.61
N PHE A 38 1.65 -6.34 -7.57
CA PHE A 38 1.37 -4.92 -7.46
C PHE A 38 0.65 -4.68 -6.13
N VAL A 39 1.12 -3.70 -5.37
CA VAL A 39 0.49 -3.23 -4.13
C VAL A 39 0.06 -1.78 -4.37
N ASP A 40 -1.08 -1.37 -3.83
CA ASP A 40 -1.70 -0.08 -4.17
C ASP A 40 -0.79 1.13 -3.90
N LEU A 41 -0.08 1.14 -2.76
CA LEU A 41 0.87 2.19 -2.42
C LEU A 41 2.16 1.62 -1.81
N GLY A 42 3.28 2.30 -2.09
CA GLY A 42 4.51 2.22 -1.29
C GLY A 42 4.77 3.57 -0.64
N ALA A 43 5.10 3.60 0.65
CA ALA A 43 5.34 4.83 1.40
C ALA A 43 6.53 4.70 2.37
N GLU A 44 7.17 5.81 2.71
CA GLU A 44 8.26 5.87 3.68
C GLU A 44 8.17 7.10 4.61
N ARG A 45 8.70 7.03 5.83
CA ARG A 45 8.76 8.16 6.77
C ARG A 45 10.11 8.22 7.51
N LEU A 46 10.57 9.44 7.80
CA LEU A 46 11.77 9.72 8.60
C LEU A 46 11.45 9.62 10.10
N LEU A 47 12.36 9.08 10.90
CA LEU A 47 12.22 8.97 12.36
C LEU A 47 13.02 10.08 13.07
N ALA A 48 12.46 10.64 14.15
CA ALA A 48 13.02 11.78 14.89
C ALA A 48 14.39 11.52 15.57
N ALA A 49 14.79 10.25 15.68
CA ALA A 49 16.16 9.83 15.97
C ALA A 49 16.65 8.95 14.81
N GLU A 50 17.81 9.26 14.24
CA GLU A 50 18.26 8.66 12.99
C GLU A 50 18.79 7.23 13.18
N LYS A 51 17.97 6.25 12.77
CA LYS A 51 18.43 4.91 12.35
C LYS A 51 17.55 4.41 11.22
N GLY A 52 17.73 4.97 10.02
CA GLY A 52 17.06 4.56 8.77
C GLY A 52 15.69 5.20 8.52
N THR A 53 15.04 4.79 7.43
CA THR A 53 13.65 5.16 7.10
C THR A 53 12.72 3.97 7.33
N GLU A 54 11.55 4.25 7.90
CA GLU A 54 10.48 3.25 7.97
C GLU A 54 9.80 3.16 6.60
N LYS A 55 9.59 1.95 6.08
CA LYS A 55 8.98 1.70 4.76
C LYS A 55 7.80 0.75 4.89
N ILE A 56 6.69 1.08 4.24
CA ILE A 56 5.47 0.26 4.21
C ILE A 56 4.98 0.05 2.77
N ALA A 57 4.35 -1.11 2.56
CA ALA A 57 3.52 -1.39 1.40
C ALA A 57 2.07 -1.47 1.88
N VAL A 58 1.15 -0.76 1.21
CA VAL A 58 -0.25 -0.62 1.65
C VAL A 58 -1.18 -1.14 0.56
N GLU A 59 -1.95 -2.17 0.90
CA GLU A 59 -3.07 -2.67 0.10
C GLU A 59 -4.37 -1.99 0.60
N ILE A 60 -5.17 -1.45 -0.30
CA ILE A 60 -6.39 -0.71 0.01
C ILE A 60 -7.60 -1.57 -0.32
N LYS A 61 -8.50 -1.73 0.65
CA LYS A 61 -9.73 -2.50 0.49
C LYS A 61 -10.91 -1.72 1.05
N SER A 62 -11.90 -1.47 0.20
CA SER A 62 -13.14 -0.81 0.57
C SER A 62 -14.18 -1.72 1.24
N PHE A 63 -13.97 -3.04 1.21
CA PHE A 63 -14.91 -4.03 1.77
C PHE A 63 -16.37 -3.82 1.33
N THR A 64 -16.59 -3.23 0.15
CA THR A 64 -17.92 -2.90 -0.38
C THR A 64 -18.79 -4.12 -0.68
N ARG A 65 -18.18 -5.31 -0.71
CA ARG A 65 -18.85 -6.60 -0.80
C ARG A 65 -18.15 -7.60 0.12
N PRO A 66 -18.89 -8.56 0.70
CA PRO A 66 -18.29 -9.74 1.31
C PRO A 66 -17.34 -10.40 0.29
N SER A 67 -16.15 -10.78 0.71
CA SER A 67 -15.33 -11.64 -0.12
C SER A 67 -16.00 -13.00 -0.27
N ASP A 68 -15.89 -13.63 -1.44
CA ASP A 68 -16.21 -15.06 -1.61
C ASP A 68 -15.33 -15.98 -0.73
N MET A 69 -14.34 -15.40 -0.04
CA MET A 69 -13.41 -16.10 0.84
C MET A 69 -14.05 -16.35 2.20
N LYS A 70 -14.43 -17.61 2.45
CA LYS A 70 -14.89 -18.16 3.73
C LYS A 70 -13.74 -18.71 4.59
N ASP A 71 -12.48 -18.41 4.24
CA ASP A 71 -11.30 -19.16 4.72
C ASP A 71 -10.21 -18.27 5.37
N LEU A 72 -10.59 -17.48 6.37
CA LEU A 72 -9.66 -16.98 7.39
C LEU A 72 -10.41 -16.92 8.75
N GLU A 73 -10.92 -18.07 9.19
CA GLU A 73 -11.13 -18.38 10.61
C GLU A 73 -9.98 -19.28 11.09
#